data_AF-A0A9E6FC68-F1
#
_entry.id   AF-A0A9E6FC68-F1
#
_cell.length_a   1.000
_cell.length_b   1.000
_cell.length_c   1.000
_cell.angle_alpha   90.00
_cell.angle_beta   90.00
_cell.angle_gamma   90.00
#
_symmetry.space_group_name_H-M   'P 1'
#
loop_
_entity.id
_entity.type
_entity.pdbx_description
1 polymer ?
#
loop_
_entity_poly.entity_id
_entity_poly.type
_entity_poly.pdbx_seq_one_letter_code
_entity_poly.pdbx_strand_id
1 'polypeptide(L)'
;MDYKINELKIYLVSLKHNLVGDFLKNNSSYDGDICKVLFMEENTGRYWDAKWEGLNIEFKKGKSVWLDLIRYSEVVVGIDNSSRQKTFTLFFIPNKEKDKIIEIIGVNTERIIDKLGLDISIAKIFIELNKKMPRSLNAQASLTIKDIREIADFII
;
A
#
# COMPACT_ATOMS: atom_id res chain seq x y z
N MET A 1 0.57 -17.11 9.84
CA MET A 1 -0.10 -15.90 9.31
C MET A 1 -0.90 -15.33 10.45
N ASP A 2 -0.77 -14.03 10.71
CA ASP A 2 -1.52 -13.34 11.78
C ASP A 2 -3.03 -13.56 11.57
N TYR A 3 -3.76 -13.86 12.64
CA TYR A 3 -5.19 -14.16 12.62
C TYR A 3 -5.99 -13.06 11.89
N LYS A 4 -5.65 -11.79 12.14
CA LYS A 4 -6.31 -10.63 11.51
C LYS A 4 -6.07 -10.55 10.00
N ILE A 5 -4.90 -10.96 9.53
CA ILE A 5 -4.57 -11.00 8.10
C ILE A 5 -5.38 -12.08 7.38
N ASN A 6 -5.63 -13.22 8.03
CA ASN A 6 -6.50 -14.25 7.47
C ASN A 6 -7.97 -13.80 7.43
N GLU A 7 -8.46 -13.09 8.45
CA GLU A 7 -9.79 -12.47 8.42
C GLU A 7 -9.91 -11.47 7.27
N LEU A 8 -8.91 -10.59 7.10
CA LEU A 8 -8.87 -9.62 5.99
C LEU A 8 -8.91 -10.33 4.63
N LYS A 9 -8.14 -11.41 4.47
CA LYS A 9 -8.17 -12.21 3.23
C LYS A 9 -9.57 -12.74 2.94
N ILE A 10 -10.23 -13.36 3.91
CA ILE A 10 -11.59 -13.90 3.74
C ILE A 10 -12.57 -12.79 3.39
N TYR A 11 -12.47 -11.65 4.08
CA TYR A 11 -13.28 -10.47 3.82
C TYR A 11 -13.12 -9.95 2.39
N LEU A 12 -11.88 -9.81 1.92
CA LEU A 12 -11.61 -9.34 0.56
C LEU A 12 -12.06 -10.36 -0.50
N VAL A 13 -11.95 -11.68 -0.25
CA VAL A 13 -12.49 -12.70 -1.16
C VAL A 13 -14.00 -12.52 -1.34
N SER A 14 -14.74 -12.27 -0.26
CA SER A 14 -16.20 -12.13 -0.34
C SER A 14 -16.62 -10.85 -1.07
N LEU A 15 -15.81 -9.79 -1.11
CA LEU A 15 -16.16 -8.51 -1.73
C LEU A 15 -15.44 -8.20 -3.04
N LYS A 16 -14.37 -8.92 -3.42
CA LYS A 16 -13.56 -8.63 -4.61
C LYS A 16 -14.41 -8.50 -5.88
N HIS A 17 -15.45 -9.32 -6.01
CA HIS A 17 -16.33 -9.32 -7.17
C HIS A 17 -17.11 -8.00 -7.36
N ASN A 18 -17.24 -7.18 -6.31
CA ASN A 18 -17.88 -5.87 -6.34
C ASN A 18 -16.94 -4.74 -6.77
N LEU A 19 -15.62 -4.99 -6.85
CA LEU A 19 -14.64 -4.01 -7.32
C LEU A 19 -14.66 -3.92 -8.85
N VAL A 20 -15.76 -3.35 -9.36
CA VAL A 20 -16.07 -3.14 -10.76
C VAL A 20 -16.60 -1.72 -10.94
N GLY A 21 -16.10 -1.00 -11.95
CA GLY A 21 -16.58 0.32 -12.29
C GLY A 21 -15.53 1.22 -12.93
N ASP A 22 -15.99 2.31 -13.54
CA ASP A 22 -15.14 3.26 -14.26
C ASP A 22 -14.16 4.02 -13.36
N PHE A 23 -14.43 4.10 -12.05
CA PHE A 23 -13.51 4.71 -11.08
C PHE A 23 -12.11 4.05 -11.09
N LEU A 24 -12.02 2.78 -11.51
CA LEU A 24 -10.77 2.04 -11.65
C LEU A 24 -9.90 2.54 -12.82
N LYS A 25 -10.47 3.26 -13.79
CA LYS A 25 -9.75 3.85 -14.92
C LYS A 25 -8.88 5.03 -14.50
N ASN A 26 -9.29 5.75 -13.44
CA ASN A 26 -8.55 6.89 -12.91
C ASN A 26 -7.22 6.44 -12.31
N ASN A 27 -6.14 7.20 -12.54
CA ASN A 27 -4.83 6.87 -11.97
C ASN A 27 -4.66 7.39 -10.53
N SER A 28 -5.57 8.25 -10.06
CA SER A 28 -5.56 8.86 -8.72
C SER A 28 -6.98 8.87 -8.14
N SER A 29 -7.08 9.13 -6.83
CA SER A 29 -8.36 9.33 -6.13
C SER A 29 -9.33 8.15 -6.23
N TYR A 30 -8.79 6.95 -6.46
CA TYR A 30 -9.59 5.72 -6.50
C TYR A 30 -9.84 5.17 -5.09
N ASP A 31 -9.07 5.62 -4.11
CA ASP A 31 -9.02 5.05 -2.76
C ASP A 31 -10.35 5.16 -2.02
N GLY A 32 -11.02 6.32 -2.13
CA GLY A 32 -12.34 6.52 -1.53
C GLY A 32 -13.43 5.63 -2.15
N ASP A 33 -13.39 5.38 -3.46
CA ASP A 33 -14.35 4.47 -4.10
C ASP A 33 -14.07 3.00 -3.75
N ILE A 34 -12.79 2.62 -3.64
CA ILE A 34 -12.42 1.30 -3.10
C ILE A 34 -12.90 1.15 -1.65
N CYS A 35 -12.72 2.17 -0.79
CA CYS A 35 -13.20 2.15 0.60
C CYS A 35 -14.72 1.93 0.67
N LYS A 36 -15.50 2.63 -0.17
CA LYS A 36 -16.97 2.46 -0.22
C LYS A 36 -17.36 1.04 -0.61
N VAL A 37 -16.73 0.47 -1.63
CA VAL A 37 -17.03 -0.90 -2.10
C VAL A 37 -16.64 -1.94 -1.05
N LEU A 38 -15.53 -1.73 -0.37
CA LEU A 38 -15.00 -2.63 0.65
C LEU A 38 -15.48 -2.29 2.07
N PHE A 39 -16.42 -1.37 2.25
CA PHE A 39 -16.91 -0.90 3.56
C PHE A 39 -15.78 -0.63 4.57
N MET A 40 -14.67 -0.02 4.11
CA MET A 40 -13.54 0.39 4.95
C MET A 40 -13.66 1.86 5.32
N GLU A 41 -13.12 2.25 6.48
CA GLU A 41 -13.05 3.65 6.89
C GLU A 41 -11.93 4.35 6.13
N GLU A 42 -12.26 5.32 5.29
CA GLU A 42 -11.29 6.10 4.52
C GLU A 42 -10.39 6.95 5.43
N ASN A 43 -9.10 7.03 5.09
CA ASN A 43 -8.13 7.88 5.75
C ASN A 43 -7.32 8.65 4.71
N THR A 44 -7.25 9.98 4.85
CA THR A 44 -6.47 10.84 3.93
C THR A 44 -5.10 11.20 4.50
N GLY A 45 -4.58 10.38 5.41
CA GLY A 45 -3.30 10.57 6.06
C GLY A 45 -2.12 10.23 5.16
N ARG A 46 -0.91 10.27 5.73
CA ARG A 46 0.33 10.05 4.97
C ARG A 46 0.69 8.58 4.76
N TYR A 47 0.32 7.71 5.71
CA TYR A 47 0.90 6.37 5.82
C TYR A 47 -0.04 5.26 5.35
N TRP A 48 -1.36 5.47 5.44
CA TRP A 48 -2.38 4.52 5.01
C TRP A 48 -3.60 5.27 4.47
N ASP A 49 -4.38 4.58 3.63
CA ASP A 49 -5.51 5.11 2.90
C ASP A 49 -6.85 4.65 3.51
N ALA A 50 -6.83 3.58 4.31
CA ALA A 50 -8.03 3.03 4.93
C ALA A 50 -7.76 2.34 6.27
N LYS A 51 -8.83 2.12 7.04
CA LYS A 51 -8.86 1.26 8.22
C LYS A 51 -9.91 0.17 8.08
N TRP A 52 -9.56 -1.02 8.57
CA TRP A 52 -10.48 -2.16 8.64
C TRP A 52 -10.19 -2.98 9.90
N GLU A 53 -11.17 -3.09 10.80
CA GLU A 53 -11.06 -3.91 12.02
C GLU A 53 -9.76 -3.66 12.84
N GLY A 54 -9.33 -2.39 12.90
CA GLY A 54 -8.11 -1.96 13.59
C GLY A 54 -6.81 -2.07 12.79
N LEU A 55 -6.84 -2.64 11.56
CA LEU A 55 -5.70 -2.62 10.65
C LEU A 55 -5.63 -1.28 9.90
N ASN A 56 -4.42 -0.72 9.78
CA ASN A 56 -4.15 0.39 8.88
C ASN A 56 -3.76 -0.18 7.51
N ILE A 57 -4.39 0.29 6.44
CA ILE A 57 -4.25 -0.28 5.11
C ILE A 57 -3.80 0.79 4.09
N GLU A 58 -2.67 0.56 3.45
CA GLU A 58 -2.25 1.31 2.26
C GLU A 58 -2.82 0.64 1.01
N PHE A 59 -3.27 1.45 0.06
CA PHE A 59 -3.73 1.01 -1.24
C PHE A 59 -2.72 1.35 -2.34
N LYS A 60 -2.53 0.38 -3.24
CA LYS A 60 -1.80 0.56 -4.50
C LYS A 60 -2.62 -0.03 -5.63
N LYS A 61 -2.70 0.66 -6.76
CA LYS A 61 -3.45 0.17 -7.92
C LYS A 61 -2.60 0.13 -9.19
N GLY A 62 -2.73 -0.96 -9.94
CA GLY A 62 -2.12 -1.12 -11.24
C GLY A 62 -0.98 -2.14 -11.27
N LYS A 63 -0.36 -2.27 -12.44
CA LYS A 63 0.73 -3.24 -12.67
C LYS A 63 2.13 -2.65 -12.44
N SER A 64 2.24 -1.33 -12.45
CA SER A 64 3.47 -0.61 -12.13
C SER A 64 3.37 -0.14 -10.69
N VAL A 65 4.20 -0.69 -9.82
CA VAL A 65 4.16 -0.40 -8.39
C VAL A 65 5.25 0.61 -8.07
N TRP A 66 4.82 1.83 -7.74
CA TRP A 66 5.70 2.90 -7.28
C TRP A 66 5.61 3.04 -5.75
N LEU A 67 6.75 2.88 -5.11
CA LEU A 67 6.89 2.90 -3.65
C LEU A 67 7.66 4.15 -3.23
N ASP A 68 7.05 4.99 -2.40
CA ASP A 68 7.62 6.25 -1.91
C ASP A 68 8.71 5.98 -0.87
N LEU A 69 9.97 6.04 -1.29
CA LEU A 69 11.13 5.75 -0.43
C LEU A 69 11.22 6.71 0.77
N ILE A 70 10.70 7.94 0.65
CA ILE A 70 10.67 8.87 1.79
C ILE A 70 9.70 8.34 2.83
N ARG A 71 8.48 7.97 2.43
CA ARG A 71 7.47 7.43 3.35
C ARG A 71 7.94 6.14 4.03
N TYR A 72 8.50 5.20 3.27
CA TYR A 72 9.05 3.97 3.84
C TYR A 72 10.23 4.27 4.79
N SER A 73 11.05 5.29 4.50
CA SER A 73 12.13 5.71 5.40
C SER A 73 11.60 6.31 6.72
N GLU A 74 10.52 7.08 6.66
CA GLU A 74 9.83 7.64 7.83
C GLU A 74 9.27 6.55 8.75
N VAL A 75 8.76 5.46 8.16
CA VAL A 75 8.32 4.26 8.89
C VAL A 75 9.51 3.57 9.56
N VAL A 76 10.60 3.32 8.82
CA VAL A 76 11.82 2.70 9.37
C VAL A 76 12.41 3.50 10.52
N VAL A 77 12.44 4.84 10.40
CA VAL A 77 13.01 5.72 11.44
C VAL A 77 12.03 5.99 12.59
N GLY A 78 10.72 5.84 12.36
CA GLY A 78 9.72 6.11 13.38
C GLY A 78 9.63 7.60 13.75
N ILE A 79 9.62 8.49 12.75
CA ILE A 79 9.68 9.95 12.94
C ILE A 79 8.49 10.53 13.72
N ASP A 80 7.34 9.86 13.73
CA ASP A 80 6.16 10.25 14.48
C ASP A 80 5.35 9.01 14.94
N ASN A 81 4.27 9.22 15.70
CA ASN A 81 3.45 8.13 16.23
C ASN A 81 2.70 7.35 15.14
N SER A 82 2.36 7.99 14.03
CA SER A 82 1.64 7.37 12.92
C SER A 82 2.59 6.50 12.10
N SER A 83 3.83 6.94 11.88
CA SER A 83 4.84 6.17 11.14
C SER A 83 5.28 4.89 11.87
N ARG A 84 5.02 4.81 13.18
CA ARG A 84 5.26 3.61 14.01
C ARG A 84 4.11 2.61 13.99
N GLN A 85 2.96 2.98 13.41
CA GLN A 85 1.83 2.07 13.33
C GLN A 85 2.07 1.02 12.26
N LYS A 86 1.72 -0.23 12.57
CA LYS A 86 1.74 -1.30 11.57
C LYS A 86 0.76 -0.98 10.46
N THR A 87 1.25 -1.12 9.23
CA THR A 87 0.49 -0.90 8.01
C THR A 87 0.56 -2.16 7.15
N PHE A 88 -0.53 -2.45 6.47
CA PHE A 88 -0.64 -3.55 5.53
C PHE A 88 -0.97 -2.99 4.15
N THR A 89 -0.27 -3.40 3.10
CA THR A 89 -0.45 -2.84 1.77
C THR A 89 -1.27 -3.80 0.91
N LEU A 90 -2.36 -3.30 0.33
CA LEU A 90 -3.18 -4.00 -0.66
C LEU A 90 -2.88 -3.47 -2.06
N PHE A 91 -2.42 -4.37 -2.95
CA PHE A 91 -2.22 -4.10 -4.35
C PHE A 91 -3.43 -4.59 -5.15
N PHE A 92 -4.20 -3.66 -5.70
CA PHE A 92 -5.35 -3.91 -6.55
C PHE A 92 -4.90 -3.98 -8.01
N ILE A 93 -4.96 -5.17 -8.59
CA ILE A 93 -4.53 -5.40 -9.97
C ILE A 93 -5.76 -5.41 -10.88
N PRO A 94 -5.95 -4.39 -11.72
CA PRO A 94 -7.06 -4.35 -12.65
C PRO A 94 -6.83 -5.27 -13.85
N ASN A 95 -7.92 -5.62 -14.53
CA ASN A 95 -7.86 -6.14 -15.89
C ASN A 95 -7.31 -5.08 -16.88
N LYS A 96 -7.19 -5.45 -18.15
CA LYS A 96 -6.63 -4.57 -19.19
C LYS A 96 -7.47 -3.29 -19.39
N GLU A 97 -8.79 -3.41 -19.35
CA GLU A 97 -9.73 -2.31 -19.56
C GLU A 97 -9.86 -1.38 -18.34
N LYS A 98 -9.27 -1.76 -17.20
CA LYS A 98 -9.33 -1.06 -15.93
C LYS A 98 -10.76 -0.78 -15.46
N ASP A 99 -11.67 -1.71 -15.70
CA ASP A 99 -13.06 -1.65 -15.22
C ASP A 99 -13.35 -2.69 -14.13
N LYS A 100 -12.40 -3.59 -13.84
CA LYS A 100 -12.53 -4.63 -12.82
C LYS A 100 -11.20 -4.97 -12.17
N ILE A 101 -11.19 -5.16 -10.85
CA ILE A 101 -10.07 -5.77 -10.13
C ILE A 101 -10.11 -7.30 -10.30
N ILE A 102 -9.02 -7.86 -10.82
CA ILE A 102 -8.91 -9.31 -11.08
C ILE A 102 -8.13 -10.03 -9.98
N GLU A 103 -7.21 -9.34 -9.33
CA GLU A 103 -6.34 -9.88 -8.29
C GLU A 103 -6.11 -8.82 -7.22
N ILE A 104 -6.07 -9.24 -5.96
CA ILE A 104 -5.61 -8.41 -4.84
C ILE A 104 -4.45 -9.14 -4.17
N ILE A 105 -3.33 -8.44 -4.00
CA ILE A 105 -2.15 -8.96 -3.31
C ILE A 105 -2.02 -8.21 -1.98
N GLY A 106 -1.98 -8.95 -0.87
CA GLY A 106 -1.79 -8.40 0.47
C GLY A 106 -0.37 -8.62 0.95
N VAL A 107 0.28 -7.56 1.42
CA VAL A 107 1.68 -7.60 1.88
C VAL A 107 1.85 -6.75 3.14
N ASN A 108 2.47 -7.31 4.18
CA ASN A 108 2.91 -6.52 5.33
C ASN A 108 3.98 -5.51 4.89
N THR A 109 3.84 -4.23 5.27
CA THR A 109 4.80 -3.16 4.94
C THR A 109 6.24 -3.51 5.33
N GLU A 110 6.47 -4.27 6.41
CA GLU A 110 7.81 -4.74 6.80
C GLU A 110 8.48 -5.55 5.68
N ARG A 111 7.74 -6.44 5.01
CA ARG A 111 8.28 -7.24 3.89
C ARG A 111 8.62 -6.39 2.67
N ILE A 112 7.88 -5.30 2.45
CA ILE A 112 8.18 -4.35 1.37
C ILE A 112 9.49 -3.63 1.69
N ILE A 113 9.66 -3.16 2.92
CA ILE A 113 10.89 -2.51 3.39
C ILE A 113 12.09 -3.45 3.23
N ASP A 114 11.94 -4.72 3.63
CA ASP A 114 12.97 -5.74 3.47
C ASP A 114 13.33 -5.98 2.00
N LYS A 115 12.33 -6.12 1.12
CA LYS A 115 12.53 -6.30 -0.33
C LYS A 115 13.23 -5.10 -0.98
N LEU A 116 12.98 -3.89 -0.47
CA LEU A 116 13.65 -2.67 -0.92
C LEU A 116 15.08 -2.55 -0.38
N GLY A 117 15.49 -3.37 0.60
CA GLY A 117 16.77 -3.24 1.27
C GLY A 117 16.91 -1.92 2.04
N LEU A 118 15.80 -1.38 2.53
CA LEU A 118 15.77 -0.07 3.19
C LEU A 118 16.06 -0.22 4.68
N ASP A 119 17.33 -0.18 5.06
CA ASP A 119 17.75 -0.19 6.46
C ASP A 119 17.71 1.21 7.12
N ILE A 120 17.97 1.25 8.42
CA ILE A 120 17.96 2.49 9.21
C ILE A 120 18.98 3.53 8.73
N SER A 121 20.11 3.09 8.16
CA SER A 121 21.19 3.98 7.71
C SER A 121 20.77 4.67 6.41
N ILE A 122 20.25 3.90 5.46
CA ILE A 122 19.72 4.41 4.19
C ILE A 122 18.49 5.29 4.44
N ALA A 123 17.58 4.86 5.31
CA ALA A 123 16.38 5.62 5.65
C ALA A 123 16.70 7.02 6.20
N LYS A 124 17.69 7.11 7.10
CA LYS A 124 18.16 8.41 7.62
C LYS A 124 18.70 9.32 6.51
N ILE A 125 19.41 8.78 5.53
CA ILE A 125 19.92 9.57 4.38
C ILE A 125 18.76 10.17 3.59
N PHE A 126 17.74 9.38 3.25
CA PHE A 126 16.56 9.88 2.52
C PHE A 126 15.84 10.99 3.28
N ILE A 127 15.66 10.84 4.59
CA ILE A 127 15.02 11.86 5.44
C ILE A 127 15.85 13.15 5.46
N GLU A 128 17.16 13.06 5.67
CA GLU A 128 18.03 14.24 5.72
C GLU A 128 18.12 14.94 4.36
N LEU A 129 18.13 14.19 3.25
CA LEU A 129 18.06 14.77 1.91
C LEU A 129 16.73 15.47 1.68
N ASN A 130 15.60 14.86 2.07
CA ASN A 130 14.28 15.46 1.93
C ASN A 130 14.17 16.80 2.68
N LYS A 131 14.70 16.88 3.91
CA LYS A 131 14.73 18.13 4.71
C LYS A 131 15.54 19.25 4.08
N LYS A 132 16.55 18.92 3.26
CA LYS A 132 17.40 19.90 2.56
C LYS A 132 16.81 20.37 1.24
N MET A 133 15.78 19.70 0.72
CA MET A 133 15.16 20.12 -0.53
C MET A 133 14.28 21.37 -0.30
N PRO A 134 14.33 22.39 -1.17
CA PRO A 134 13.52 23.59 -1.04
C PRO A 134 12.00 23.35 -1.02
N ARG A 135 11.55 22.20 -1.53
CA ARG A 135 10.13 21.79 -1.55
C ARG A 135 9.99 20.37 -1.00
N SER A 136 10.33 19.38 -1.82
CA SER A 136 10.30 17.97 -1.45
C SER A 136 11.28 17.16 -2.31
N LEU A 137 11.77 16.05 -1.77
CA LEU A 137 12.48 15.03 -2.51
C LEU A 137 11.49 13.97 -3.00
N ASN A 138 11.39 13.78 -4.31
CA ASN A 138 10.64 12.67 -4.88
C ASN A 138 11.59 11.50 -5.12
N ALA A 139 11.60 10.52 -4.21
CA ALA A 139 12.39 9.31 -4.32
C ALA A 139 11.45 8.10 -4.38
N GLN A 140 11.49 7.34 -5.48
CA GLN A 140 10.59 6.22 -5.70
C GLN A 140 11.37 4.98 -6.13
N ALA A 141 10.97 3.82 -5.60
CA ALA A 141 11.38 2.53 -6.10
C ALA A 141 10.26 1.93 -6.96
N SER A 142 10.66 1.24 -8.04
CA SER A 142 9.75 0.48 -8.89
C SER A 142 9.92 -1.00 -8.59
N LEU A 143 8.81 -1.69 -8.29
CA LEU A 143 8.77 -3.14 -8.22
C LEU A 143 7.81 -3.67 -9.27
N THR A 144 8.12 -4.85 -9.81
CA THR A 144 7.19 -5.56 -10.69
C THR A 144 6.12 -6.27 -9.86
N ILE A 145 4.98 -6.60 -10.47
CA ILE A 145 3.99 -7.47 -9.80
C ILE A 145 4.59 -8.83 -9.42
N LYS A 146 5.58 -9.33 -10.18
CA LYS A 146 6.28 -10.57 -9.81
C LYS A 146 7.00 -10.40 -8.47
N ASP A 147 7.73 -9.31 -8.29
CA ASP A 147 8.40 -8.99 -7.02
C ASP A 147 7.43 -8.88 -5.86
N ILE A 148 6.26 -8.27 -6.07
CA ILE A 148 5.22 -8.14 -5.06
C ILE A 148 4.61 -9.50 -4.69
N ARG A 149 4.36 -10.38 -5.69
CA ARG A 149 3.85 -11.73 -5.44
C ARG A 149 4.83 -12.59 -4.65
N GLU A 150 6.14 -12.43 -4.88
CA GLU A 150 7.18 -13.17 -4.15
C GLU A 150 7.17 -12.89 -2.65
N ILE A 151 6.79 -11.67 -2.25
CA ILE A 151 6.75 -11.24 -0.85
C ILE A 151 5.33 -11.26 -0.26
N ALA A 152 4.33 -11.75 -1.01
CA ALA A 152 2.94 -11.69 -0.60
C ALA A 152 2.65 -12.53 0.65
N ASP A 153 1.84 -11.99 1.55
CA ASP A 153 1.21 -12.78 2.61
C ASP A 153 0.01 -13.53 2.04
N PHE A 154 -0.74 -12.93 1.12
CA PHE A 154 -1.78 -13.62 0.35
C PHE A 154 -2.02 -13.01 -1.03
N ILE A 155 -2.62 -13.80 -1.90
CA ILE A 155 -3.10 -13.42 -3.23
C ILE A 155 -4.52 -13.96 -3.38
N ILE A 156 -5.45 -13.14 -3.88
CA ILE A 156 -6.86 -13.51 -4.08
C ILE A 156 -7.40 -13.10 -5.44
#